data_AF-A0A928Z2I7-F1
#
_entry.id   AF-A0A928Z2I7-F1
#
_cell.length_a   1.000
_cell.length_b   1.000
_cell.length_c   1.000
_cell.angle_alpha   90.00
_cell.angle_beta   90.00
_cell.angle_gamma   90.00
#
_symmetry.space_group_name_H-M   'P 1'
#
loop_
_entity.id
_entity.type
_entity.pdbx_description
1 polymer ?
#
loop_
_entity_poly.entity_id
_entity_poly.type
_entity_poly.pdbx_seq_one_letter_code
_entity_poly.pdbx_strand_id
1 'polypeptide(L)'
;MQFKLIHQGCEQTPNVKLSYFDGTIEIYMPDKPHEIFSSLVNVLLSLYFGDRGVEFLGTDSANQEVDGEAAAQPDQSYCIEGVKPVPDLAIEIVFE
;
A
#
# COMPACT_ATOMS: atom_id res chain seq x y z
N MET A 1 18.38 -7.15 6.85
CA MET A 1 18.79 -8.42 6.19
C MET A 1 17.96 -9.66 6.61
N GLN A 2 16.98 -9.58 7.53
CA GLN A 2 16.08 -10.72 7.84
C GLN A 2 14.66 -10.54 7.28
N PHE A 3 14.13 -9.31 7.24
CA PHE A 3 12.80 -9.02 6.69
C PHE A 3 12.62 -9.51 5.25
N LYS A 4 13.59 -9.24 4.35
CA LYS A 4 13.53 -9.67 2.94
C LYS A 4 13.38 -11.19 2.77
N LEU A 5 13.95 -11.99 3.68
CA LEU A 5 13.82 -13.45 3.65
C LEU A 5 12.41 -13.90 4.09
N ILE A 6 11.83 -13.22 5.09
CA ILE A 6 10.46 -13.49 5.55
C ILE A 6 9.46 -13.08 4.46
N HIS A 7 9.65 -11.90 3.85
CA HIS A 7 8.86 -11.42 2.73
C HIS A 7 8.84 -12.42 1.57
N GLN A 8 10.01 -12.89 1.13
CA GLN A 8 10.13 -13.92 0.08
C GLN A 8 9.37 -15.21 0.40
N GLY A 9 9.33 -15.62 1.67
CA GLY A 9 8.56 -16.79 2.11
C GLY A 9 7.06 -16.59 2.02
N CYS A 10 6.59 -15.34 2.11
CA CYS A 10 5.17 -14.99 2.10
C CYS A 10 4.64 -14.54 0.74
N GLU A 11 5.51 -14.19 -0.23
CA GLU A 11 5.12 -13.79 -1.60
C GLU A 11 4.24 -14.82 -2.32
N GLN A 12 4.33 -16.10 -1.94
CA GLN A 12 3.52 -17.18 -2.51
C GLN A 12 2.17 -17.38 -1.80
N THR A 13 1.90 -16.62 -0.73
CA THR A 13 0.64 -16.68 0.02
C THR A 13 -0.28 -15.54 -0.44
N PRO A 14 -1.39 -15.84 -1.14
CA PRO A 14 -2.31 -14.81 -1.59
C PRO A 14 -2.82 -13.98 -0.41
N ASN A 15 -2.96 -12.68 -0.64
CA ASN A 15 -3.51 -11.71 0.33
C ASN A 15 -2.72 -11.55 1.63
N VAL A 16 -1.50 -12.09 1.76
CA VAL A 16 -0.64 -11.75 2.89
C VAL A 16 0.06 -10.42 2.60
N LYS A 17 -0.14 -9.44 3.48
CA LYS A 17 0.63 -8.20 3.54
C LYS A 17 1.68 -8.29 4.64
N LEU A 18 2.86 -7.75 4.36
CA LEU A 18 3.92 -7.61 5.35
C LEU A 18 4.38 -6.17 5.47
N SER A 19 4.49 -5.71 6.70
CA SER A 19 5.12 -4.44 7.06
C SER A 19 6.24 -4.67 8.09
N TYR A 20 7.21 -3.78 8.07
CA TYR A 20 8.33 -3.74 9.00
C TYR A 20 8.58 -2.31 9.44
N PHE A 21 8.71 -2.10 10.74
CA PHE A 21 9.09 -0.83 11.32
C PHE A 21 9.80 -1.08 12.65
N ASP A 22 10.98 -0.46 12.84
CA ASP A 22 11.73 -0.46 14.10
C ASP A 22 11.89 -1.86 14.74
N GLY A 23 12.35 -2.84 13.96
CA GLY A 23 12.56 -4.21 14.44
C GLY A 23 11.28 -5.06 14.56
N THR A 24 10.09 -4.47 14.37
CA THR A 24 8.81 -5.16 14.45
C THR A 24 8.32 -5.54 13.05
N ILE A 25 7.82 -6.76 12.91
CA ILE A 25 7.18 -7.24 11.69
C ILE A 25 5.69 -7.42 11.99
N GLU A 26 4.86 -6.86 11.14
CA GLU A 26 3.42 -7.11 11.14
C GLU A 26 3.05 -7.90 9.88
N ILE A 27 2.22 -8.92 10.09
CA ILE A 27 1.68 -9.79 9.06
C ILE A 27 0.17 -9.64 9.13
N TYR A 28 -0.43 -9.15 8.06
CA TYR A 28 -1.85 -8.88 8.00
C TYR A 28 -2.45 -9.55 6.76
N MET A 29 -3.67 -10.07 6.92
CA MET A 29 -4.47 -10.61 5.81
C MET A 29 -5.80 -9.87 5.80
N PRO A 30 -6.02 -8.94 4.86
CA PRO A 30 -7.27 -8.21 4.77
C PRO A 30 -8.40 -9.19 4.51
N ASP A 31 -9.51 -8.96 5.21
CA ASP A 31 -10.74 -9.69 4.97
C ASP A 31 -11.52 -9.07 3.79
N LYS A 32 -12.62 -9.73 3.41
CA LYS A 32 -13.43 -9.29 2.27
C LYS A 32 -14.01 -7.88 2.44
N PRO A 33 -14.52 -7.48 3.62
CA PRO A 33 -14.86 -6.09 3.90
C PRO A 33 -13.71 -5.12 3.58
N HIS A 34 -12.50 -5.41 4.05
CA HIS A 34 -11.33 -4.56 3.80
C HIS A 34 -11.03 -4.37 2.32
N GLU A 35 -11.06 -5.44 1.54
CA GLU A 35 -10.89 -5.36 0.08
C GLU A 35 -11.97 -4.48 -0.59
N ILE A 36 -13.24 -4.61 -0.16
CA ILE A 36 -14.36 -3.82 -0.69
C ILE A 36 -14.16 -2.33 -0.41
N PHE A 37 -13.80 -1.97 0.83
CA PHE A 37 -13.57 -0.58 1.19
C PHE A 37 -12.35 0.00 0.47
N SER A 38 -11.28 -0.77 0.31
CA SER A 38 -10.09 -0.37 -0.46
C SER A 38 -10.45 -0.04 -1.90
N SER A 39 -11.24 -0.90 -2.54
CA SER A 39 -11.75 -0.65 -3.88
C SER A 39 -12.64 0.59 -3.96
N LEU A 40 -13.52 0.81 -2.98
CA LEU A 40 -14.39 1.98 -2.94
C LEU A 40 -13.59 3.29 -2.81
N VAL A 41 -12.62 3.33 -1.90
CA VAL A 41 -11.73 4.49 -1.73
C VAL A 41 -10.99 4.78 -3.03
N ASN A 42 -10.51 3.75 -3.72
CA ASN A 42 -9.83 3.93 -4.99
C ASN A 42 -10.71 4.58 -6.06
N VAL A 43 -11.95 4.12 -6.20
CA VAL A 43 -12.91 4.70 -7.15
C VAL A 43 -13.22 6.16 -6.80
N LEU A 44 -13.48 6.46 -5.53
CA LEU A 44 -13.82 7.82 -5.09
C LEU A 44 -12.68 8.81 -5.35
N LEU A 45 -11.44 8.42 -5.06
CA LEU A 45 -10.27 9.26 -5.31
C LEU A 45 -10.01 9.44 -6.80
N SER A 46 -10.15 8.38 -7.59
CA SER A 46 -10.00 8.46 -9.04
C SER A 46 -11.01 9.43 -9.67
N LEU A 47 -12.26 9.39 -9.21
CA LEU A 47 -13.30 10.34 -9.64
C LEU A 47 -12.97 11.77 -9.21
N TYR A 48 -12.52 11.97 -7.96
CA TYR A 48 -12.14 13.29 -7.46
C TYR A 48 -10.96 13.88 -8.24
N PHE A 49 -9.91 13.11 -8.48
CA PHE A 49 -8.76 13.59 -9.26
C PHE A 49 -9.16 13.92 -10.69
N GLY A 50 -10.00 13.08 -11.32
CA GLY A 50 -10.56 13.35 -12.64
C GLY A 50 -11.38 14.65 -12.70
N ASP A 51 -12.28 14.87 -11.73
CA ASP A 51 -13.09 16.09 -11.62
C ASP A 51 -12.23 17.35 -11.43
N ARG A 52 -11.13 17.23 -10.68
CA ARG A 52 -10.20 18.34 -10.39
C ARG A 52 -9.11 18.53 -11.44
N GLY A 53 -9.04 17.68 -12.45
CA GLY A 53 -7.96 17.72 -13.45
C GLY A 53 -6.58 17.46 -12.86
N VAL A 54 -6.50 16.69 -11.77
CA VAL A 54 -5.24 16.27 -11.14
C VAL A 54 -4.74 15.05 -11.89
N GLU A 55 -3.55 15.14 -12.49
CA GLU A 55 -2.86 13.96 -13.02
C GLU A 55 -2.40 13.07 -11.85
N PHE A 56 -2.76 11.80 -11.90
CA PHE A 56 -2.40 10.83 -10.89
C PHE A 56 -2.13 9.45 -11.49
N LEU A 57 -1.34 8.66 -10.76
CA LEU A 57 -1.07 7.26 -11.05
C LEU A 57 -1.30 6.47 -9.76
N GLY A 58 -2.25 5.54 -9.79
CA GLY A 58 -2.37 4.53 -8.74
C GLY A 58 -1.13 3.64 -8.77
N THR A 59 -0.39 3.60 -7.65
CA THR A 59 0.78 2.73 -7.46
C THR A 59 0.45 1.49 -6.63
N ASP A 60 -0.82 1.34 -6.23
CA ASP A 60 -1.37 0.21 -5.47
C ASP A 60 -0.50 -0.14 -4.25
N SER A 61 -0.42 -1.42 -3.89
CA SER A 61 0.38 -1.93 -2.77
C SER A 61 1.88 -2.04 -3.10
N ALA A 62 2.41 -1.14 -3.94
CA ALA A 62 3.85 -1.10 -4.19
C ALA A 62 4.59 -0.95 -2.84
N ASN A 63 5.56 -1.83 -2.60
CA ASN A 63 6.36 -1.81 -1.39
C ASN A 63 7.07 -0.45 -1.29
N GLN A 64 6.76 0.29 -0.23
CA GLN A 64 7.55 1.45 0.14
C GLN A 64 8.62 0.98 1.11
N GLU A 65 9.88 1.10 0.71
CA GLU A 65 11.03 0.70 1.52
C GLU A 65 11.92 1.92 1.77
N VAL A 66 12.24 2.15 3.04
CA VAL A 66 13.39 2.94 3.46
C VAL A 66 14.43 1.94 3.95
N ASP A 67 15.50 1.78 3.17
CA ASP A 67 16.51 0.74 3.39
C ASP A 67 17.02 0.76 4.84
N GLY A 68 16.75 -0.33 5.56
CA GLY A 68 17.18 -0.53 6.95
C GLY A 68 16.29 0.09 8.03
N GLU A 69 15.26 0.86 7.66
CA GLU A 69 14.39 1.57 8.61
C GLU A 69 12.96 1.03 8.58
N ALA A 70 12.33 0.97 7.41
CA ALA A 70 10.91 0.65 7.28
C ALA A 70 10.59 -0.01 5.94
N ALA A 71 9.59 -0.89 5.93
CA ALA A 71 8.96 -1.39 4.72
C ALA A 71 7.46 -1.50 4.94
N ALA A 72 6.63 -0.94 4.07
CA ALA A 72 5.18 -0.98 4.20
C ALA A 72 4.48 -1.15 2.85
N GLN A 73 3.29 -1.77 2.90
CA GLN A 73 2.42 -2.00 1.75
C GLN A 73 1.07 -1.32 2.00
N PRO A 74 0.88 -0.09 1.48
CA PRO A 74 -0.36 0.63 1.70
C PRO A 74 -1.56 -0.08 1.07
N ASP A 75 -2.75 0.12 1.65
CA ASP A 75 -4.00 -0.29 1.02
C ASP A 75 -4.26 0.40 -0.32
N GLN A 76 -3.96 1.69 -0.41
CA GLN A 76 -3.97 2.47 -1.65
C GLN A 76 -2.80 3.46 -1.65
N SER A 77 -2.20 3.69 -2.82
CA SER A 77 -1.19 4.73 -2.96
C SER A 77 -1.22 5.39 -4.34
N TYR A 78 -0.83 6.67 -4.39
CA TYR A 78 -0.90 7.49 -5.60
C TYR A 78 0.33 8.39 -5.75
N CYS A 79 0.94 8.38 -6.93
CA CYS A 79 1.82 9.47 -7.35
C CYS A 79 1.02 10.52 -8.10
N ILE A 80 1.21 11.79 -7.75
CA ILE A 80 0.59 12.95 -8.38
C ILE A 80 1.61 13.56 -9.34
N GLU A 81 1.17 13.97 -10.54
CA GLU A 81 2.02 14.60 -11.56
C GLU A 81 3.22 13.74 -12.02
N GLY A 82 2.99 12.43 -12.15
CA GLY A 82 3.96 11.48 -12.74
C GLY A 82 4.49 10.43 -11.76
N VAL A 83 5.34 9.52 -12.25
CA VAL A 83 5.88 8.39 -11.48
C VAL A 83 6.96 8.88 -10.52
N LYS A 84 6.88 8.46 -9.24
CA LYS A 84 7.85 8.78 -8.20
C LYS A 84 8.27 7.52 -7.44
N PRO A 85 9.49 7.48 -6.85
CA PRO A 85 9.91 6.37 -5.99
C PRO A 85 9.10 6.24 -4.70
N VAL A 86 8.64 7.39 -4.17
CA VAL A 86 7.76 7.47 -3.02
C VAL A 86 6.48 8.18 -3.47
N PRO A 87 5.30 7.58 -3.30
CA PRO A 87 4.04 8.19 -3.70
C PRO A 87 3.72 9.40 -2.80
N ASP A 88 2.99 10.36 -3.37
CA ASP A 88 2.59 11.58 -2.66
C ASP A 88 1.45 11.32 -1.67
N LEU A 89 0.67 10.26 -1.90
CA LEU A 89 -0.45 9.86 -1.07
C LEU A 89 -0.40 8.35 -0.81
N ALA A 90 -0.47 7.97 0.45
CA ALA A 90 -0.65 6.59 0.92
C ALA A 90 -1.83 6.56 1.90
N ILE A 91 -2.66 5.52 1.79
CA ILE A 91 -3.88 5.36 2.58
C ILE A 91 -3.90 3.94 3.14
N GLU A 92 -4.19 3.85 4.43
CA GLU A 92 -4.50 2.61 5.13
C GLU A 92 -5.96 2.64 5.58
N ILE A 93 -6.62 1.51 5.45
CA ILE A 93 -8.00 1.29 5.88
C ILE A 93 -7.93 0.48 7.16
N VAL A 94 -8.55 0.96 8.22
CA VAL A 94 -8.53 0.31 9.52
C VAL A 94 -9.97 0.05 9.97
N PHE A 95 -10.20 -1.15 10.48
CA PHE A 95 -11.44 -1.53 11.16
C PHE A 95 -11.14 -1.70 12.66
N GLU A 96 -12.07 -1.28 13.51
CA GLU A 96 -12.06 -1.54 14.96
C GLU A 96 -12.73 -2.88 15.30
#